data_AF-A0A348N7X1-F1
#
_entry.id   AF-A0A348N7X1-F1
#
_cell.length_a   1.000
_cell.length_b   1.000
_cell.length_c   1.000
_cell.angle_alpha   90.00
_cell.angle_beta   90.00
_cell.angle_gamma   90.00
#
_symmetry.space_group_name_H-M   'P 1'
#
loop_
_entity.id
_entity.type
_entity.pdbx_description
1 polymer ?
#
loop_
_entity_poly.entity_id
_entity_poly.type
_entity_poly.pdbx_seq_one_letter_code
_entity_poly.pdbx_strand_id
1 'polypeptide(L)'
;MGDKIRIYAMTHKRFDESNIDLYKPLFVGAAGKDNTYGYLRDDEGDNISSKNCYYSELTGIYYIYKNVTDVDIIGTCHYRRYLVDDNDSLLNKEQIVGFLEEYDCITSKCLNLNYTYYYGFSENHKPYYLDETRKVISRIYPDYLEDYDRLVNDKGTFFGNIMIARRELFCNYCKWLFDILFELEDNIVIEEEDSYHRRIFGFISEFLWYLWVVHNNIKAKELKIGIVGEKIEIKAVREGLREFFRKGDVDGAKAYFLEERKKRPDMMMEASDITGELHICMEAIAVSSLEKEQGIWDSISKIRDYDKIITYFVKLNEVVIAGAKEDMEKLRGIYSEIAIEVALRMYR
;
A
#
# COMPACT_ATOMS: atom_id res chain seq x y z
N MET A 1 -0.07 19.53 -32.65
CA MET A 1 1.07 18.78 -32.08
C MET A 1 0.53 18.18 -30.79
N GLY A 2 0.41 16.85 -30.69
CA GLY A 2 -0.26 16.22 -29.54
C GLY A 2 0.58 16.27 -28.28
N ASP A 3 -0.08 16.33 -27.11
CA ASP A 3 0.58 16.37 -25.80
C ASP A 3 1.64 15.26 -25.64
N LYS A 4 2.80 15.62 -25.09
CA LYS A 4 3.87 14.67 -24.77
C LYS A 4 3.68 14.18 -23.34
N ILE A 5 3.32 12.91 -23.21
CA ILE A 5 2.98 12.24 -21.94
C ILE A 5 4.09 11.30 -21.53
N ARG A 6 4.37 11.26 -20.23
CA ARG A 6 5.23 10.23 -19.65
C ARG A 6 4.78 9.90 -18.24
N ILE A 7 4.52 8.61 -18.00
CA ILE A 7 4.20 8.09 -16.68
C ILE A 7 5.43 7.35 -16.16
N TYR A 8 5.76 7.51 -14.89
CA TYR A 8 6.91 6.87 -14.27
C TYR A 8 6.47 5.81 -13.27
N ALA A 9 6.87 4.57 -13.51
CA ALA A 9 6.63 3.44 -12.61
C ALA A 9 7.83 3.30 -11.67
N MET A 10 7.66 3.72 -10.41
CA MET A 10 8.72 3.69 -9.41
C MET A 10 8.99 2.27 -8.95
N THR A 11 10.25 1.85 -9.02
CA THR A 11 10.68 0.51 -8.64
C THR A 11 12.03 0.51 -7.92
N HIS A 12 12.23 -0.45 -7.02
CA HIS A 12 13.52 -0.74 -6.39
C HIS A 12 14.07 -2.12 -6.83
N LYS A 13 13.42 -2.77 -7.81
CA LYS A 13 13.79 -4.08 -8.34
C LYS A 13 13.29 -4.30 -9.77
N ARG A 14 13.75 -5.35 -10.42
CA ARG A 14 13.20 -5.76 -11.72
C ARG A 14 11.74 -6.20 -11.58
N PHE A 15 10.93 -5.88 -12.57
CA PHE A 15 9.54 -6.34 -12.67
C PHE A 15 9.17 -6.62 -14.13
N ASP A 16 7.98 -7.18 -14.35
CA ASP A 16 7.49 -7.45 -15.70
C ASP A 16 6.95 -6.16 -16.35
N GLU A 17 7.59 -5.76 -17.44
CA GLU A 17 7.28 -4.53 -18.18
C GLU A 17 6.36 -4.78 -19.38
N SER A 18 5.99 -6.03 -19.66
CA SER A 18 5.33 -6.46 -20.91
C SER A 18 4.00 -5.78 -21.23
N ASN A 19 3.37 -5.14 -20.26
CA ASN A 19 2.05 -4.52 -20.41
C ASN A 19 2.03 -3.02 -20.10
N ILE A 20 3.18 -2.35 -20.03
CA ILE A 20 3.25 -0.96 -19.53
C ILE A 20 3.93 0.01 -20.50
N ASP A 21 3.71 -0.11 -21.81
CA ASP A 21 4.42 0.67 -22.84
C ASP A 21 4.40 2.21 -22.64
N LEU A 22 3.34 2.76 -22.03
CA LEU A 22 3.25 4.20 -21.70
C LEU A 22 4.05 4.60 -20.44
N TYR A 23 4.40 3.63 -19.61
CA TYR A 23 5.06 3.80 -18.33
C TYR A 23 6.55 3.53 -18.45
N LYS A 24 7.35 4.46 -17.95
CA LYS A 24 8.80 4.33 -17.89
C LYS A 24 9.21 3.86 -16.50
N PRO A 25 9.89 2.71 -16.36
CA PRO A 25 10.50 2.32 -15.10
C PRO A 25 11.49 3.39 -14.62
N LEU A 26 11.34 3.79 -13.35
CA LEU A 26 12.27 4.66 -12.64
C LEU A 26 12.79 3.90 -11.41
N PHE A 27 14.08 3.59 -11.44
CA PHE A 27 14.79 2.92 -10.34
C PHE A 27 15.04 3.93 -9.22
N VAL A 28 14.30 3.79 -8.12
CA VAL A 28 14.35 4.68 -6.96
C VAL A 28 15.32 4.16 -5.89
N GLY A 29 15.96 5.09 -5.18
CA GLY A 29 17.02 4.76 -4.23
C GLY A 29 18.21 4.12 -4.91
N ALA A 30 18.52 4.57 -6.12
CA ALA A 30 19.60 4.10 -6.96
C ALA A 30 20.99 4.45 -6.41
N ALA A 31 21.11 5.50 -5.59
CA ALA A 31 22.38 5.96 -5.03
C ALA A 31 23.15 4.81 -4.37
N GLY A 32 24.37 4.55 -4.86
CA GLY A 32 25.24 3.49 -4.36
C GLY A 32 24.81 2.06 -4.75
N LYS A 33 23.82 1.89 -5.63
CA LYS A 33 23.37 0.58 -6.14
C LYS A 33 23.67 0.42 -7.62
N ASP A 34 24.04 -0.79 -8.01
CA ASP A 34 24.15 -1.17 -9.42
C ASP A 34 22.75 -1.31 -10.03
N ASN A 35 22.52 -0.65 -11.16
CA ASN A 35 21.29 -0.82 -11.95
C ASN A 35 21.61 -1.66 -13.19
N THR A 36 21.54 -2.98 -13.03
CA THR A 36 21.77 -3.93 -14.13
C THR A 36 20.59 -4.00 -15.11
N TYR A 37 19.49 -3.27 -14.86
CA TYR A 37 18.24 -3.38 -15.62
C TYR A 37 18.10 -2.36 -16.75
N GLY A 38 18.95 -1.32 -16.76
CA GLY A 38 18.89 -0.26 -17.78
C GLY A 38 17.75 0.74 -17.57
N TYR A 39 17.10 0.73 -16.41
CA TYR A 39 16.04 1.69 -16.06
C TYR A 39 16.59 3.10 -15.87
N LEU A 40 15.73 4.11 -16.02
CA LEU A 40 16.05 5.46 -15.58
C LEU A 40 16.36 5.43 -14.07
N ARG A 41 17.32 6.22 -13.62
CA ARG A 41 17.72 6.25 -12.21
C ARG A 41 17.35 7.58 -11.58
N ASP A 42 17.04 7.56 -10.29
CA ASP A 42 16.73 8.78 -9.53
C ASP A 42 17.96 9.44 -8.89
N ASP A 43 19.18 8.92 -9.12
CA ASP A 43 20.44 9.44 -8.55
C ASP A 43 21.27 10.29 -9.52
N GLU A 44 20.67 10.71 -10.64
CA GLU A 44 21.26 11.63 -11.60
C GLU A 44 20.76 13.08 -11.36
N GLY A 45 21.53 14.08 -11.81
CA GLY A 45 21.12 15.49 -11.69
C GLY A 45 20.83 15.96 -10.26
N ASP A 46 19.83 16.81 -10.09
CA ASP A 46 19.36 17.26 -8.77
C ASP A 46 18.44 16.19 -8.16
N ASN A 47 18.84 15.60 -7.04
CA ASN A 47 18.17 14.44 -6.48
C ASN A 47 18.34 14.27 -4.96
N ILE A 48 17.50 13.38 -4.41
CA ILE A 48 17.54 12.92 -3.01
C ILE A 48 17.58 11.38 -2.92
N SER A 49 18.16 10.70 -3.92
CA SER A 49 18.11 9.23 -4.03
C SER A 49 18.65 8.50 -2.80
N SER A 50 19.73 9.02 -2.18
CA SER A 50 20.32 8.47 -0.96
C SER A 50 19.34 8.46 0.24
N LYS A 51 18.29 9.29 0.21
CA LYS A 51 17.26 9.39 1.25
C LYS A 51 16.07 8.44 1.03
N ASN A 52 16.14 7.54 0.05
CA ASN A 52 15.04 6.62 -0.28
C ASN A 52 14.58 5.74 0.90
N CYS A 53 15.46 5.44 1.86
CA CYS A 53 15.05 4.70 3.07
C CYS A 53 14.03 5.44 3.95
N TYR A 54 13.92 6.77 3.81
CA TYR A 54 12.94 7.60 4.51
C TYR A 54 11.84 8.13 3.58
N TYR A 55 12.22 8.52 2.36
CA TYR A 55 11.34 9.15 1.36
C TYR A 55 10.64 8.15 0.44
N SER A 56 11.10 6.91 0.37
CA SER A 56 10.55 5.87 -0.53
C SER A 56 10.44 6.39 -1.97
N GLU A 57 9.31 6.16 -2.64
CA GLU A 57 9.00 6.61 -3.99
C GLU A 57 9.13 8.14 -4.21
N LEU A 58 9.09 8.95 -3.14
CA LEU A 58 9.25 10.40 -3.26
C LEU A 58 10.61 10.81 -3.80
N THR A 59 11.65 9.98 -3.67
CA THR A 59 12.95 10.28 -4.31
C THR A 59 12.82 10.30 -5.83
N GLY A 60 11.99 9.42 -6.39
CA GLY A 60 11.61 9.44 -7.79
C GLY A 60 10.75 10.65 -8.16
N ILE A 61 9.77 11.02 -7.32
CA ILE A 61 8.95 12.23 -7.53
C ILE A 61 9.82 13.48 -7.58
N TYR A 62 10.75 13.62 -6.62
CA TYR A 62 11.68 14.74 -6.57
C TYR A 62 12.56 14.80 -7.81
N TYR A 63 13.13 13.66 -8.22
CA TYR A 63 13.94 13.57 -9.42
C TYR A 63 13.15 14.02 -10.66
N ILE A 64 11.90 13.57 -10.82
CA ILE A 64 11.03 13.98 -11.91
C ILE A 64 10.78 15.49 -11.87
N TYR A 65 10.42 16.02 -10.70
CA TYR A 65 10.18 17.45 -10.48
C TYR A 65 11.37 18.31 -10.91
N LYS A 66 12.59 17.90 -10.56
CA LYS A 66 13.80 18.68 -10.81
C LYS A 66 14.38 18.54 -12.21
N ASN A 67 14.28 17.36 -12.82
CA ASN A 67 15.07 17.04 -14.02
C ASN A 67 14.21 16.90 -15.28
N VAL A 68 12.89 16.71 -15.15
CA VAL A 68 12.00 16.43 -16.30
C VAL A 68 11.31 17.71 -16.75
N THR A 69 11.79 18.26 -17.87
CA THR A 69 11.26 19.50 -18.47
C THR A 69 10.68 19.30 -19.87
N ASP A 70 10.86 18.11 -20.45
CA ASP A 70 10.57 17.84 -21.85
C ASP A 70 9.19 17.21 -22.11
N VAL A 71 8.23 17.34 -21.19
CA VAL A 71 6.89 16.73 -21.27
C VAL A 71 5.80 17.69 -20.79
N ASP A 72 4.59 17.52 -21.32
CA ASP A 72 3.42 18.33 -20.99
C ASP A 72 2.59 17.72 -19.84
N ILE A 73 2.57 16.37 -19.77
CA ILE A 73 1.83 15.59 -18.78
C ILE A 73 2.80 14.62 -18.11
N ILE A 74 2.79 14.65 -16.78
CA ILE A 74 3.59 13.78 -15.91
C ILE A 74 2.64 12.85 -15.16
N GLY A 75 2.98 11.57 -15.13
CA GLY A 75 2.34 10.61 -14.24
C GLY A 75 3.34 9.91 -13.33
N THR A 76 2.89 9.50 -12.15
CA THR A 76 3.64 8.69 -11.19
C THR A 76 2.78 7.53 -10.70
N CYS A 77 3.38 6.36 -10.59
CA CYS A 77 2.76 5.20 -9.98
C CYS A 77 3.80 4.26 -9.38
N HIS A 78 3.35 3.24 -8.67
CA HIS A 78 4.24 2.15 -8.23
C HIS A 78 4.33 1.09 -9.32
N TYR A 79 5.43 0.33 -9.35
CA TYR A 79 5.68 -0.74 -10.33
C TYR A 79 4.64 -1.89 -10.37
N ARG A 80 3.67 -1.93 -9.45
CA ARG A 80 2.58 -2.92 -9.42
C ARG A 80 1.20 -2.34 -9.15
N ARG A 81 1.07 -1.02 -9.10
CA ARG A 81 -0.19 -0.38 -8.72
C ARG A 81 -0.45 0.75 -9.71
N TYR A 82 -1.42 0.53 -10.57
CA TYR A 82 -1.69 1.37 -11.72
C TYR A 82 -3.13 1.85 -11.68
N LEU A 83 -3.37 3.05 -12.20
CA LEU A 83 -4.73 3.53 -12.44
C LEU A 83 -5.33 2.71 -13.58
N VAL A 84 -6.53 2.16 -13.34
CA VAL A 84 -7.26 1.36 -14.32
C VAL A 84 -8.64 1.95 -14.58
N ASP A 85 -9.15 1.72 -15.78
CA ASP A 85 -10.53 2.05 -16.13
C ASP A 85 -11.54 1.07 -15.52
N ASP A 86 -12.83 1.26 -15.84
CA ASP A 86 -13.90 0.42 -15.29
C ASP A 86 -13.86 -1.04 -15.77
N ASN A 87 -13.07 -1.35 -16.81
CA ASN A 87 -12.81 -2.70 -17.30
C ASN A 87 -11.49 -3.27 -16.77
N ASP A 88 -10.94 -2.67 -15.72
CA ASP A 88 -9.65 -3.04 -15.09
C ASP A 88 -8.47 -2.99 -16.07
N SER A 89 -8.56 -2.17 -17.13
CA SER A 89 -7.52 -1.98 -18.13
C SER A 89 -6.69 -0.73 -17.86
N LEU A 90 -5.39 -0.77 -18.20
CA LEU A 90 -4.52 0.40 -18.09
C LEU A 90 -4.98 1.53 -19.00
N LEU A 91 -4.84 2.75 -18.51
CA LEU A 91 -5.20 3.94 -19.28
C LEU A 91 -4.30 4.11 -20.51
N ASN A 92 -4.93 4.35 -21.66
CA ASN A 92 -4.25 4.78 -22.86
C ASN A 92 -4.10 6.31 -22.93
N LYS A 93 -3.36 6.79 -23.94
CA LYS A 93 -3.06 8.21 -24.11
C LYS A 93 -4.33 9.04 -24.30
N GLU A 94 -5.26 8.56 -25.11
CA GLU A 94 -6.51 9.26 -25.45
C GLU A 94 -7.40 9.43 -24.22
N GLN A 95 -7.51 8.39 -23.37
CA GLN A 95 -8.23 8.45 -22.10
C GLN A 95 -7.62 9.48 -21.15
N ILE A 96 -6.29 9.49 -21.00
CA ILE A 96 -5.60 10.45 -20.13
C ILE A 96 -5.84 11.89 -20.59
N VAL A 97 -5.67 12.16 -21.89
CA VAL A 97 -5.91 13.49 -22.45
C VAL A 97 -7.37 13.90 -22.27
N GLY A 98 -8.32 13.01 -22.58
CA GLY A 98 -9.75 13.29 -22.44
C GLY A 98 -10.16 13.57 -20.99
N PHE A 99 -9.60 12.85 -20.01
CA PHE A 99 -9.83 13.18 -18.60
C PHE A 99 -9.23 14.55 -18.23
N LEU A 100 -8.03 14.88 -18.72
CA LEU A 100 -7.38 16.16 -18.42
C LEU A 100 -7.97 17.37 -19.18
N GLU A 101 -8.98 17.17 -20.04
CA GLU A 101 -9.80 18.25 -20.58
C GLU A 101 -10.89 18.70 -19.60
N GLU A 102 -11.36 17.80 -18.73
CA GLU A 102 -12.45 18.05 -17.79
C GLU A 102 -11.95 18.17 -16.32
N TYR A 103 -10.84 17.51 -15.99
CA TYR A 103 -10.28 17.37 -14.64
C TYR A 103 -8.85 17.91 -14.61
N ASP A 104 -8.43 18.41 -13.45
CA ASP A 104 -7.09 18.98 -13.26
C ASP A 104 -6.01 17.90 -13.12
N CYS A 105 -6.39 16.75 -12.54
CA CYS A 105 -5.52 15.58 -12.40
C CYS A 105 -6.34 14.27 -12.40
N ILE A 106 -5.64 13.15 -12.54
CA ILE A 106 -6.15 11.80 -12.37
C ILE A 106 -5.41 11.17 -11.18
N THR A 107 -6.14 10.57 -10.24
CA THR A 107 -5.58 9.98 -9.01
C THR A 107 -6.39 8.75 -8.60
N SER A 108 -5.93 8.02 -7.57
CA SER A 108 -6.69 6.92 -6.97
C SER A 108 -8.04 7.41 -6.42
N LYS A 109 -9.04 6.52 -6.34
CA LYS A 109 -10.25 6.77 -5.55
C LYS A 109 -9.93 7.23 -4.14
N CYS A 110 -10.68 8.21 -3.66
CA CYS A 110 -10.66 8.61 -2.27
C CYS A 110 -11.14 7.43 -1.42
N LEU A 111 -10.28 6.98 -0.51
CA LEU A 111 -10.59 5.93 0.43
C LEU A 111 -11.36 6.53 1.60
N ASN A 112 -12.42 5.83 2.02
CA ASN A 112 -13.12 6.10 3.27
C ASN A 112 -12.65 5.09 4.32
N LEU A 113 -11.80 5.56 5.23
CA LEU A 113 -11.23 4.77 6.31
C LEU A 113 -12.29 4.44 7.37
N ASN A 114 -12.06 3.40 8.16
CA ASN A 114 -12.95 3.06 9.28
C ASN A 114 -12.83 4.06 10.44
N TYR A 115 -11.63 4.61 10.63
CA TYR A 115 -11.26 5.56 11.68
C TYR A 115 -10.66 6.82 11.06
N THR A 116 -10.41 7.85 11.88
CA THR A 116 -9.75 9.07 11.40
C THR A 116 -8.34 8.74 10.90
N TYR A 117 -7.83 9.54 9.96
CA TYR A 117 -6.47 9.36 9.47
C TYR A 117 -5.46 9.41 10.62
N TYR A 118 -5.60 10.38 11.54
CA TYR A 118 -4.77 10.50 12.73
C TYR A 118 -4.76 9.23 13.58
N TYR A 119 -5.95 8.65 13.85
CA TYR A 119 -6.04 7.41 14.62
C TYR A 119 -5.38 6.25 13.88
N GLY A 120 -5.74 6.02 12.61
CA GLY A 120 -5.18 4.93 11.82
C GLY A 120 -3.66 5.02 11.64
N PHE A 121 -3.15 6.24 11.49
CA PHE A 121 -1.72 6.52 11.48
C PHE A 121 -1.09 6.21 12.85
N SER A 122 -1.70 6.65 13.95
CA SER A 122 -1.19 6.45 15.32
C SER A 122 -1.12 4.98 15.75
N GLU A 123 -1.97 4.13 15.19
CA GLU A 123 -1.93 2.68 15.44
C GLU A 123 -0.73 1.98 14.76
N ASN A 124 -0.16 2.59 13.71
CA ASN A 124 0.92 2.00 12.90
C ASN A 124 2.21 2.82 12.94
N HIS A 125 2.17 4.08 13.36
CA HIS A 125 3.26 5.04 13.34
C HIS A 125 3.14 5.98 14.55
N LYS A 126 4.24 6.63 14.95
CA LYS A 126 4.19 7.56 16.08
C LYS A 126 3.39 8.82 15.71
N PRO A 127 2.36 9.23 16.49
CA PRO A 127 1.57 10.44 16.22
C PRO A 127 2.42 11.71 16.14
N TYR A 128 3.54 11.73 16.86
CA TYR A 128 4.58 12.77 16.82
C TYR A 128 4.88 13.27 15.40
N TYR A 129 4.94 12.38 14.41
CA TYR A 129 5.27 12.78 13.04
C TYR A 129 4.19 13.64 12.39
N LEU A 130 2.91 13.38 12.66
CA LEU A 130 1.80 14.24 12.21
C LEU A 130 1.78 15.55 13.00
N ASP A 131 2.02 15.49 14.31
CA ASP A 131 2.06 16.69 15.15
C ASP A 131 3.16 17.67 14.72
N GLU A 132 4.35 17.17 14.35
CA GLU A 132 5.43 18.00 13.80
C GLU A 132 5.11 18.48 12.38
N THR A 133 4.48 17.66 11.55
CA THR A 133 4.00 18.09 10.21
C THR A 133 3.05 19.29 10.34
N ARG A 134 2.11 19.23 11.29
CA ARG A 134 1.20 20.34 11.61
C ARG A 134 1.95 21.61 12.02
N LYS A 135 2.98 21.48 12.86
CA LYS A 135 3.83 22.61 13.29
C LYS A 135 4.64 23.20 12.15
N VAL A 136 5.09 22.40 11.20
CA VAL A 136 5.77 22.88 9.99
C VAL A 136 4.79 23.67 9.15
N ILE A 137 3.63 23.09 8.82
CA ILE A 137 2.59 23.73 8.02
C ILE A 137 2.16 25.07 8.66
N SER A 138 1.93 25.12 9.98
CA SER A 138 1.55 26.37 10.64
C SER A 138 2.57 27.50 10.52
N ARG A 139 3.85 27.18 10.27
CA ARG A 139 4.93 28.17 10.06
C ARG A 139 5.04 28.61 8.61
N ILE A 140 5.05 27.65 7.66
CA ILE A 140 5.42 27.93 6.26
C ILE A 140 4.22 27.99 5.30
N TYR A 141 3.07 27.40 5.67
CA TYR A 141 1.81 27.43 4.93
C TYR A 141 0.62 27.57 5.90
N PRO A 142 0.53 28.67 6.68
CA PRO A 142 -0.47 28.82 7.73
C PRO A 142 -1.92 28.80 7.23
N ASP A 143 -2.15 29.12 5.96
CA ASP A 143 -3.44 29.04 5.28
C ASP A 143 -3.95 27.60 5.13
N TYR A 144 -3.06 26.58 5.13
CA TYR A 144 -3.44 25.17 5.10
C TYR A 144 -3.84 24.62 6.47
N LEU A 145 -3.62 25.35 7.56
CA LEU A 145 -3.72 24.79 8.91
C LEU A 145 -5.14 24.35 9.28
N GLU A 146 -6.15 25.14 8.88
CA GLU A 146 -7.55 24.79 9.14
C GLU A 146 -7.96 23.50 8.43
N ASP A 147 -7.58 23.36 7.15
CA ASP A 147 -7.83 22.15 6.38
C ASP A 147 -7.02 20.96 6.88
N TYR A 148 -5.77 21.17 7.30
CA TYR A 148 -4.97 20.12 7.94
C TYR A 148 -5.69 19.56 9.18
N ASP A 149 -6.09 20.44 10.10
CA ASP A 149 -6.73 20.05 11.37
C ASP A 149 -8.05 19.33 11.15
N ARG A 150 -8.82 19.78 10.17
CA ARG A 150 -10.07 19.14 9.77
C ARG A 150 -9.83 17.77 9.14
N LEU A 151 -8.96 17.69 8.14
CA LEU A 151 -8.78 16.48 7.32
C LEU A 151 -8.00 15.38 8.02
N VAL A 152 -7.02 15.71 8.88
CA VAL A 152 -6.29 14.69 9.65
C VAL A 152 -7.21 13.96 10.64
N ASN A 153 -8.28 14.64 11.07
CA ASN A 153 -9.34 14.08 11.92
C ASN A 153 -10.54 13.55 11.11
N ASP A 154 -10.46 13.56 9.78
CA ASP A 154 -11.47 12.96 8.90
C ASP A 154 -11.03 11.55 8.48
N LYS A 155 -11.89 10.86 7.72
CA LYS A 155 -11.70 9.47 7.28
C LYS A 155 -11.23 9.37 5.82
N GLY A 156 -10.97 10.48 5.15
CA GLY A 156 -10.53 10.53 3.77
C GLY A 156 -9.03 10.39 3.59
N THR A 157 -8.58 9.65 2.58
CA THR A 157 -7.20 9.71 2.06
C THR A 157 -7.15 9.19 0.63
N PHE A 158 -6.12 9.57 -0.12
CA PHE A 158 -5.77 8.85 -1.36
C PHE A 158 -4.83 7.69 -1.06
N PHE A 159 -4.75 6.76 -2.02
CA PHE A 159 -3.87 5.61 -1.95
C PHE A 159 -2.55 5.91 -2.67
N GLY A 160 -1.45 5.97 -1.91
CA GLY A 160 -0.12 6.22 -2.47
C GLY A 160 0.04 7.61 -3.08
N ASN A 161 1.23 7.87 -3.60
CA ASN A 161 1.57 9.11 -4.32
C ASN A 161 1.33 8.95 -5.84
N ILE A 162 0.16 8.42 -6.19
CA ILE A 162 -0.22 8.08 -7.58
C ILE A 162 -1.00 9.26 -8.17
N MET A 163 -0.43 9.89 -9.19
CA MET A 163 -1.10 11.00 -9.88
C MET A 163 -0.72 11.06 -11.36
N ILE A 164 -1.61 11.56 -12.21
CA ILE A 164 -1.32 11.98 -13.57
C ILE A 164 -1.87 13.40 -13.74
N ALA A 165 -1.02 14.35 -14.09
CA ALA A 165 -1.42 15.75 -14.20
C ALA A 165 -0.60 16.50 -15.26
N ARG A 166 -1.09 17.67 -15.66
CA ARG A 166 -0.28 18.65 -16.39
C ARG A 166 0.96 18.99 -15.57
N ARG A 167 2.11 19.15 -16.25
CA ARG A 167 3.40 19.40 -15.62
C ARG A 167 3.37 20.57 -14.64
N GLU A 168 2.63 21.64 -14.96
CA GLU A 168 2.51 22.81 -14.08
C GLU A 168 1.92 22.44 -12.71
N LEU A 169 0.78 21.74 -12.67
CA LEU A 169 0.16 21.29 -11.42
C LEU A 169 1.09 20.35 -10.65
N PHE A 170 1.72 19.40 -11.35
CA PHE A 170 2.69 18.48 -10.74
C PHE A 170 3.85 19.23 -10.07
N CYS A 171 4.44 20.23 -10.75
CA CYS A 171 5.53 21.03 -10.22
C CYS A 171 5.09 21.91 -9.04
N ASN A 172 3.89 22.49 -9.08
CA ASN A 172 3.34 23.29 -7.99
C ASN A 172 3.12 22.44 -6.74
N TYR A 173 2.53 21.25 -6.90
CA TYR A 173 2.38 20.29 -5.82
C TYR A 173 3.73 19.85 -5.26
N CYS A 174 4.68 19.46 -6.11
CA CYS A 174 6.00 19.03 -5.66
C CYS A 174 6.73 20.15 -4.89
N LYS A 175 6.65 21.40 -5.35
CA LYS A 175 7.24 22.52 -4.62
C LYS A 175 6.69 22.60 -3.20
N TRP A 176 5.37 22.63 -3.05
CA TRP A 176 4.74 22.70 -1.72
C TRP A 176 5.06 21.48 -0.85
N LEU A 177 4.98 20.27 -1.43
CA LEU A 177 5.26 19.02 -0.73
C LEU A 177 6.69 19.00 -0.19
N PHE A 178 7.69 19.29 -1.03
CA PHE A 178 9.08 19.21 -0.61
C PHE A 178 9.51 20.39 0.28
N ASP A 179 8.90 21.57 0.14
CA ASP A 179 9.09 22.66 1.10
C ASP A 179 8.67 22.20 2.52
N ILE A 180 7.55 21.47 2.65
CA ILE A 180 7.11 20.87 3.94
C ILE A 180 8.01 19.73 4.38
N LEU A 181 8.29 18.76 3.51
CA LEU A 181 8.99 17.55 3.92
C LEU A 181 10.46 17.81 4.29
N PHE A 182 11.14 18.78 3.67
CA PHE A 182 12.51 19.13 4.05
C PHE A 182 12.56 19.90 5.37
N GLU A 183 11.64 20.85 5.59
CA GLU A 183 11.52 21.50 6.89
C GLU A 183 11.18 20.47 7.98
N LEU A 184 10.29 19.51 7.69
CA LEU A 184 9.98 18.43 8.63
C LEU A 184 11.19 17.56 8.95
N GLU A 185 11.98 17.18 7.94
CA GLU A 185 13.21 16.39 8.11
C GLU A 185 14.18 17.04 9.10
N ASP A 186 14.32 18.36 9.07
CA ASP A 186 15.19 19.10 9.99
C ASP A 186 14.61 19.20 11.42
N ASN A 187 13.32 18.94 11.61
CA ASN A 187 12.61 19.09 12.89
C ASN A 187 12.26 17.76 13.58
N ILE A 188 12.54 16.61 12.96
CA ILE A 188 12.23 15.30 13.53
C ILE A 188 13.46 14.40 13.68
N VAL A 189 13.38 13.48 14.63
CA VAL A 189 14.32 12.35 14.74
C VAL A 189 13.57 11.06 14.45
N ILE A 190 14.02 10.30 13.44
CA ILE A 190 13.42 9.03 13.05
C ILE A 190 14.11 7.90 13.82
N GLU A 191 13.54 7.54 14.97
CA GLU A 191 14.00 6.42 15.81
C GLU A 191 13.13 5.18 15.60
N GLU A 192 13.22 4.58 14.41
CA GLU A 192 12.47 3.36 14.05
C GLU A 192 13.40 2.17 13.84
N GLU A 193 13.03 1.03 14.45
CA GLU A 193 13.87 -0.18 14.45
C GLU A 193 13.89 -0.88 13.10
N ASP A 194 12.78 -0.90 12.38
CA ASP A 194 12.64 -1.60 11.10
C ASP A 194 12.55 -0.65 9.89
N SER A 195 12.83 -1.19 8.71
CA SER A 195 12.81 -0.45 7.46
C SER A 195 11.42 0.01 7.02
N TYR A 196 10.35 -0.61 7.53
CA TYR A 196 9.00 -0.23 7.14
C TYR A 196 8.62 1.11 7.76
N HIS A 197 8.77 1.24 9.09
CA HIS A 197 8.39 2.46 9.82
C HIS A 197 9.32 3.65 9.55
N ARG A 198 10.58 3.42 9.12
CA ARG A 198 11.50 4.50 8.70
C ARG A 198 10.98 5.33 7.52
N ARG A 199 10.06 4.80 6.72
CA ARG A 199 9.55 5.42 5.48
C ARG A 199 8.52 6.53 5.74
N ILE A 200 8.73 7.29 6.81
CA ILE A 200 7.72 8.15 7.40
C ILE A 200 7.26 9.26 6.46
N PHE A 201 8.18 9.83 5.67
CA PHE A 201 7.83 10.87 4.71
C PHE A 201 6.94 10.34 3.58
N GLY A 202 7.10 9.06 3.20
CA GLY A 202 6.23 8.41 2.24
C GLY A 202 4.79 8.28 2.74
N PHE A 203 4.60 7.92 4.02
CA PHE A 203 3.26 7.84 4.61
C PHE A 203 2.61 9.21 4.78
N ILE A 204 3.38 10.18 5.28
CA ILE A 204 2.89 11.56 5.45
C ILE A 204 2.49 12.16 4.11
N SER A 205 3.25 11.91 3.04
CA SER A 205 2.95 12.50 1.74
C SER A 205 1.64 12.00 1.12
N GLU A 206 1.18 10.80 1.45
CA GLU A 206 -0.13 10.30 0.99
C GLU A 206 -1.27 11.17 1.56
N PHE A 207 -1.16 11.55 2.84
CA PHE A 207 -2.09 12.51 3.45
C PHE A 207 -1.91 13.92 2.89
N LEU A 208 -0.66 14.37 2.72
CA LEU A 208 -0.40 15.71 2.16
C LEU A 208 -0.92 15.85 0.73
N TRP A 209 -0.93 14.78 -0.07
CA TRP A 209 -1.57 14.78 -1.38
C TRP A 209 -3.08 15.04 -1.28
N TYR A 210 -3.75 14.34 -0.35
CA TYR A 210 -5.18 14.54 -0.10
C TYR A 210 -5.48 15.97 0.39
N LEU A 211 -4.68 16.48 1.34
CA LEU A 211 -4.77 17.86 1.82
C LEU A 211 -4.60 18.86 0.68
N TRP A 212 -3.59 18.69 -0.18
CA TRP A 212 -3.36 19.57 -1.32
C TRP A 212 -4.56 19.62 -2.27
N VAL A 213 -5.11 18.45 -2.62
CA VAL A 213 -6.27 18.36 -3.52
C VAL A 213 -7.49 19.09 -2.94
N VAL A 214 -7.78 18.87 -1.65
CA VAL A 214 -8.95 19.49 -1.00
C VAL A 214 -8.75 21.00 -0.84
N HIS A 215 -7.61 21.44 -0.31
CA HIS A 215 -7.34 22.85 -0.04
C HIS A 215 -7.36 23.71 -1.30
N ASN A 216 -6.72 23.22 -2.38
CA ASN A 216 -6.64 23.96 -3.65
C ASN A 216 -7.87 23.75 -4.55
N ASN A 217 -8.89 23.02 -4.09
CA ASN A 217 -10.09 22.68 -4.87
C ASN A 217 -9.76 22.02 -6.22
N ILE A 218 -8.75 21.14 -6.24
CA ILE A 218 -8.34 20.43 -7.45
C ILE A 218 -9.45 19.48 -7.88
N LYS A 219 -9.96 19.63 -9.11
CA LYS A 219 -10.98 18.73 -9.66
C LYS A 219 -10.30 17.43 -10.11
N ALA A 220 -10.24 16.45 -9.22
CA ALA A 220 -9.57 15.18 -9.43
C ALA A 220 -10.48 14.12 -10.10
N LYS A 221 -9.98 13.46 -11.16
CA LYS A 221 -10.57 12.23 -11.70
C LYS A 221 -10.11 11.03 -10.88
N GLU A 222 -11.01 10.48 -10.09
CA GLU A 222 -10.76 9.33 -9.23
C GLU A 222 -10.95 8.00 -9.95
N LEU A 223 -9.92 7.15 -9.95
CA LEU A 223 -9.93 5.83 -10.60
C LEU A 223 -9.50 4.72 -9.65
N LYS A 224 -9.91 3.48 -9.97
CA LYS A 224 -9.47 2.30 -9.20
C LYS A 224 -7.98 2.06 -9.41
N ILE A 225 -7.37 1.41 -8.42
CA ILE A 225 -6.00 0.91 -8.53
C ILE A 225 -6.06 -0.57 -8.89
N GLY A 226 -5.60 -0.90 -10.10
CA GLY A 226 -5.31 -2.26 -10.51
C GLY A 226 -3.97 -2.69 -9.91
N ILE A 227 -3.94 -3.87 -9.28
CA ILE A 227 -2.73 -4.44 -8.72
C ILE A 227 -2.24 -5.58 -9.60
N VAL A 228 -1.03 -5.44 -10.14
CA VAL A 228 -0.43 -6.43 -11.05
C VAL A 228 0.54 -7.30 -10.26
N GLY A 229 0.20 -8.58 -10.09
CA GLY A 229 1.06 -9.59 -9.48
C GLY A 229 1.24 -9.44 -7.96
N GLU A 230 1.26 -10.58 -7.27
CA GLU A 230 1.51 -10.64 -5.84
C GLU A 230 2.96 -10.25 -5.49
N LYS A 231 3.21 -9.74 -4.27
CA LYS A 231 4.60 -9.42 -3.90
C LYS A 231 5.36 -10.74 -3.83
N ILE A 232 6.50 -10.86 -4.51
CA ILE A 232 7.33 -12.09 -4.48
C ILE A 232 7.63 -12.50 -3.03
N GLU A 233 7.82 -11.53 -2.14
CA GLU A 233 8.02 -11.74 -0.72
C GLU A 233 6.79 -12.37 -0.03
N ILE A 234 5.58 -11.92 -0.36
CA ILE A 234 4.33 -12.50 0.17
C ILE A 234 4.15 -13.94 -0.33
N LYS A 235 4.44 -14.17 -1.61
CA LYS A 235 4.49 -15.52 -2.18
C LYS A 235 5.52 -16.40 -1.45
N ALA A 236 6.71 -15.87 -1.14
CA ALA A 236 7.74 -16.61 -0.39
C ALA A 236 7.28 -16.96 1.04
N VAL A 237 6.57 -16.06 1.72
CA VAL A 237 5.96 -16.38 3.02
C VAL A 237 4.94 -17.52 2.88
N ARG A 238 4.05 -17.46 1.89
CA ARG A 238 3.06 -18.52 1.64
C ARG A 238 3.71 -19.87 1.32
N GLU A 239 4.77 -19.90 0.53
CA GLU A 239 5.55 -21.12 0.27
C GLU A 239 6.24 -21.66 1.53
N GLY A 240 6.75 -20.76 2.39
CA GLY A 240 7.28 -21.15 3.70
C GLY A 240 6.20 -21.79 4.60
N LEU A 241 5.02 -21.17 4.68
CA LEU A 241 3.87 -21.71 5.44
C LEU A 241 3.38 -23.04 4.88
N ARG A 242 3.33 -23.19 3.55
CA ARG A 242 2.98 -24.43 2.86
C ARG A 242 3.85 -25.60 3.32
N GLU A 243 5.15 -25.38 3.53
CA GLU A 243 6.06 -26.42 4.02
C GLU A 243 5.80 -26.83 5.48
N PHE A 244 5.46 -25.88 6.35
CA PHE A 244 5.05 -26.19 7.73
C PHE A 244 3.70 -26.92 7.77
N PHE A 245 2.72 -26.46 6.99
CA PHE A 245 1.40 -27.08 6.90
C PHE A 245 1.51 -28.52 6.39
N ARG A 246 2.38 -28.76 5.40
CA ARG A 246 2.69 -30.11 4.89
C ARG A 246 3.23 -31.06 5.97
N LYS A 247 4.01 -30.53 6.91
CA LYS A 247 4.56 -31.28 8.04
C LYS A 247 3.56 -31.45 9.19
N GLY A 248 2.44 -30.73 9.18
CA GLY A 248 1.54 -30.62 10.33
C GLY A 248 2.18 -29.84 11.50
N ASP A 249 3.17 -28.99 11.22
CA ASP A 249 3.92 -28.28 12.24
C ASP A 249 3.28 -26.91 12.52
N VAL A 250 2.25 -26.90 13.37
CA VAL A 250 1.50 -25.70 13.74
C VAL A 250 2.36 -24.70 14.52
N ASP A 251 3.18 -25.20 15.45
CA ASP A 251 4.03 -24.35 16.28
C ASP A 251 5.13 -23.68 15.44
N GLY A 252 5.74 -24.43 14.52
CA GLY A 252 6.69 -23.92 13.55
C GLY A 252 6.06 -22.91 12.58
N ALA A 253 4.85 -23.18 12.07
CA ALA A 253 4.12 -22.24 11.23
C ALA A 253 3.82 -20.92 11.97
N LYS A 254 3.40 -20.99 13.24
CA LYS A 254 3.14 -19.83 14.08
C LYS A 254 4.41 -19.00 14.32
N ALA A 255 5.51 -19.65 14.68
CA ALA A 255 6.79 -18.98 14.90
C ALA A 255 7.29 -18.29 13.63
N TYR A 256 7.25 -19.00 12.49
CA TYR A 256 7.63 -18.46 11.18
C TYR A 256 6.78 -17.26 10.78
N PHE A 257 5.45 -17.36 10.90
CA PHE A 257 4.54 -16.27 10.56
C PHE A 257 4.82 -15.01 11.40
N LEU A 258 5.02 -15.17 12.71
CA LEU A 258 5.32 -14.04 13.61
C LEU A 258 6.68 -13.40 13.31
N GLU A 259 7.68 -14.20 12.94
CA GLU A 259 9.00 -13.69 12.53
C GLU A 259 8.89 -12.87 11.24
N GLU A 260 8.20 -13.37 10.22
CA GLU A 260 8.00 -12.66 8.96
C GLU A 260 7.16 -11.39 9.15
N ARG A 261 6.13 -11.43 10.01
CA ARG A 261 5.34 -10.25 10.37
C ARG A 261 6.17 -9.20 11.10
N LYS A 262 7.13 -9.61 11.94
CA LYS A 262 8.07 -8.68 12.59
C LYS A 262 8.97 -7.97 11.56
N LYS A 263 9.41 -8.70 10.53
CA LYS A 263 10.20 -8.12 9.42
C LYS A 263 9.35 -7.22 8.53
N ARG A 264 8.07 -7.54 8.35
CA ARG A 264 7.13 -6.85 7.45
C ARG A 264 5.76 -6.67 8.11
N PRO A 265 5.59 -5.65 8.96
CA PRO A 265 4.33 -5.38 9.64
C PRO A 265 3.12 -5.21 8.70
N ASP A 266 3.37 -4.74 7.46
CA ASP A 266 2.36 -4.50 6.42
C ASP A 266 1.97 -5.71 5.58
N MET A 267 2.54 -6.90 5.83
CA MET A 267 2.33 -8.06 4.97
C MET A 267 0.86 -8.53 4.90
N MET A 268 0.07 -8.21 5.92
CA MET A 268 -1.34 -8.59 6.04
C MET A 268 -2.32 -7.55 5.51
N MET A 269 -1.84 -6.38 5.06
CA MET A 269 -2.71 -5.36 4.47
C MET A 269 -3.19 -5.82 3.08
N GLU A 270 -4.41 -5.43 2.68
CA GLU A 270 -5.00 -5.80 1.38
C GLU A 270 -4.08 -5.44 0.18
N ALA A 271 -3.39 -4.31 0.27
CA ALA A 271 -2.44 -3.88 -0.76
C ALA A 271 -1.14 -4.70 -0.81
N SER A 272 -0.93 -5.62 0.14
CA SER A 272 0.20 -6.55 0.23
C SER A 272 -0.22 -7.98 -0.10
N ASP A 273 -1.23 -8.49 0.60
CA ASP A 273 -1.82 -9.82 0.38
C ASP A 273 -3.09 -9.71 -0.48
N ILE A 274 -2.87 -9.62 -1.79
CA ILE A 274 -3.95 -9.43 -2.78
C ILE A 274 -4.93 -10.62 -2.76
N THR A 275 -4.45 -11.81 -2.42
CA THR A 275 -5.27 -13.04 -2.36
C THR A 275 -6.06 -13.17 -1.07
N GLY A 276 -5.66 -12.47 -0.01
CA GLY A 276 -6.16 -12.68 1.36
C GLY A 276 -5.70 -14.00 2.01
N GLU A 277 -4.87 -14.80 1.34
CA GLU A 277 -4.47 -16.13 1.82
C GLU A 277 -3.60 -16.10 3.07
N LEU A 278 -2.83 -15.04 3.33
CA LEU A 278 -2.10 -14.93 4.59
C LEU A 278 -3.06 -14.71 5.76
N HIS A 279 -4.18 -14.01 5.54
CA HIS A 279 -5.25 -13.88 6.53
C HIS A 279 -5.87 -15.24 6.86
N ILE A 280 -6.14 -16.05 5.83
CA ILE A 280 -6.63 -17.42 5.99
C ILE A 280 -5.58 -18.32 6.67
N CYS A 281 -4.29 -18.18 6.33
CA CYS A 281 -3.22 -18.92 7.02
C CYS A 281 -3.14 -18.58 8.50
N MET A 282 -3.29 -17.29 8.85
CA MET A 282 -3.28 -16.82 10.23
C MET A 282 -4.44 -17.41 11.03
N GLU A 283 -5.64 -17.40 10.44
CA GLU A 283 -6.82 -18.04 11.01
C GLU A 283 -6.58 -19.55 11.20
N ALA A 284 -6.07 -20.24 10.18
CA ALA A 284 -5.78 -21.66 10.25
C ALA A 284 -4.78 -22.01 11.36
N ILE A 285 -3.72 -21.21 11.53
CA ILE A 285 -2.74 -21.36 12.61
C ILE A 285 -3.39 -21.13 13.97
N ALA A 286 -4.22 -20.09 14.11
CA ALA A 286 -4.89 -19.76 15.36
C ALA A 286 -5.86 -20.86 15.78
N VAL A 287 -6.72 -21.31 14.87
CA VAL A 287 -7.68 -22.40 15.08
C VAL A 287 -6.95 -23.69 15.43
N SER A 288 -5.95 -24.09 14.64
CA SER A 288 -5.20 -25.33 14.87
C SER A 288 -4.44 -25.32 16.20
N SER A 289 -3.92 -24.16 16.62
CA SER A 289 -3.27 -24.01 17.93
C SER A 289 -4.25 -24.24 19.08
N LEU A 290 -5.44 -23.63 19.00
CA LEU A 290 -6.49 -23.76 20.01
C LEU A 290 -7.08 -25.19 20.03
N GLU A 291 -7.24 -25.81 18.85
CA GLU A 291 -7.67 -27.20 18.72
C GLU A 291 -6.69 -28.16 19.43
N LYS A 292 -5.38 -27.95 19.22
CA LYS A 292 -4.33 -28.73 19.87
C LYS A 292 -4.33 -28.53 21.40
N GLU A 293 -4.51 -27.30 21.87
CA GLU A 293 -4.58 -26.99 23.32
C GLU A 293 -5.76 -27.67 24.02
N GLN A 294 -6.90 -27.76 23.36
CA GLN A 294 -8.09 -28.44 23.89
C GLN A 294 -8.06 -29.97 23.70
N GLY A 295 -6.97 -30.52 23.14
CA GLY A 295 -6.83 -31.94 22.87
C GLY A 295 -7.85 -32.47 21.85
N ILE A 296 -8.43 -31.58 21.04
CA ILE A 296 -9.34 -31.95 19.96
C ILE A 296 -8.57 -32.09 18.64
N TRP A 297 -9.31 -32.16 17.54
CA TRP A 297 -8.74 -32.35 16.21
C TRP A 297 -8.08 -31.07 15.67
N ASP A 298 -6.77 -31.10 15.46
CA ASP A 298 -5.96 -30.08 14.77
C ASP A 298 -6.13 -30.12 13.24
N SER A 299 -6.71 -29.07 12.69
CA SER A 299 -7.04 -28.88 11.27
C SER A 299 -5.81 -28.96 10.36
N ILE A 300 -4.72 -28.24 10.67
CA ILE A 300 -3.48 -28.27 9.89
C ILE A 300 -2.85 -29.66 9.91
N SER A 301 -2.73 -30.27 11.10
CA SER A 301 -2.08 -31.59 11.25
C SER A 301 -2.82 -32.73 10.55
N LYS A 302 -4.13 -32.61 10.32
CA LYS A 302 -4.89 -33.66 9.61
C LYS A 302 -4.98 -33.40 8.12
N ILE A 303 -5.19 -32.16 7.70
CA ILE A 303 -5.37 -31.85 6.27
C ILE A 303 -4.02 -31.91 5.55
N ARG A 304 -2.96 -31.33 6.14
CA ARG A 304 -1.56 -31.33 5.64
C ARG A 304 -1.35 -30.89 4.19
N ASP A 305 -2.38 -30.36 3.55
CA ASP A 305 -2.42 -29.97 2.16
C ASP A 305 -2.86 -28.51 2.17
N TYR A 306 -1.94 -27.63 1.79
CA TYR A 306 -2.13 -26.19 1.93
C TYR A 306 -3.37 -25.71 1.17
N ASP A 307 -3.58 -26.15 -0.07
CA ASP A 307 -4.69 -25.66 -0.89
C ASP A 307 -6.04 -26.15 -0.34
N LYS A 308 -6.07 -27.37 0.23
CA LYS A 308 -7.23 -27.86 0.96
C LYS A 308 -7.47 -27.13 2.28
N ILE A 309 -6.43 -26.74 3.00
CA ILE A 309 -6.54 -25.91 4.22
C ILE A 309 -7.14 -24.55 3.85
N ILE A 310 -6.62 -23.88 2.83
CA ILE A 310 -7.17 -22.59 2.37
C ILE A 310 -8.65 -22.75 1.98
N THR A 311 -8.98 -23.75 1.16
CA THR A 311 -10.36 -24.01 0.74
C THR A 311 -11.28 -24.31 1.94
N TYR A 312 -10.77 -25.00 2.96
CA TYR A 312 -11.51 -25.34 4.17
C TYR A 312 -11.92 -24.08 4.95
N PHE A 313 -10.98 -23.17 5.21
CA PHE A 313 -11.26 -21.93 5.95
C PHE A 313 -12.03 -20.89 5.12
N VAL A 314 -11.79 -20.79 3.80
CA VAL A 314 -12.61 -19.93 2.92
C VAL A 314 -14.08 -20.31 2.98
N LYS A 315 -14.39 -21.62 2.88
CA LYS A 315 -15.79 -22.10 2.97
C LYS A 315 -16.40 -21.86 4.35
N LEU A 316 -15.62 -21.99 5.43
CA LEU A 316 -16.06 -21.64 6.76
C LEU A 316 -16.50 -20.17 6.82
N ASN A 317 -15.64 -19.27 6.31
CA ASN A 317 -15.87 -17.84 6.35
C ASN A 317 -17.06 -17.40 5.48
N GLU A 318 -17.21 -17.98 4.28
CA GLU A 318 -18.38 -17.74 3.42
C GLU A 318 -19.70 -18.05 4.13
N VAL A 319 -19.77 -19.19 4.85
CA VAL A 319 -20.98 -19.58 5.59
C VAL A 319 -21.22 -18.65 6.78
N VAL A 320 -20.16 -18.29 7.52
CA VAL A 320 -20.27 -17.38 8.68
C VAL A 320 -20.74 -15.98 8.24
N ILE A 321 -20.19 -15.44 7.15
CA ILE A 321 -20.56 -14.13 6.59
C ILE A 321 -22.01 -14.14 6.08
N ALA A 322 -22.46 -15.24 5.47
CA ALA A 322 -23.84 -15.35 4.97
C ALA A 322 -24.92 -15.33 6.07
N GLY A 323 -24.53 -15.49 7.35
CA GLY A 323 -25.38 -15.16 8.51
C GLY A 323 -26.59 -16.07 8.77
N ALA A 324 -26.73 -17.20 8.05
CA ALA A 324 -27.84 -18.12 8.27
C ALA A 324 -27.61 -18.97 9.53
N LYS A 325 -28.34 -18.69 10.61
CA LYS A 325 -28.39 -19.56 11.82
C LYS A 325 -28.70 -21.02 11.49
N GLU A 326 -29.44 -21.29 10.41
CA GLU A 326 -29.80 -22.65 9.95
C GLU A 326 -28.63 -23.42 9.30
N ASP A 327 -27.58 -22.73 8.83
CA ASP A 327 -26.38 -23.37 8.27
C ASP A 327 -25.34 -23.71 9.34
N MET A 328 -25.42 -23.11 10.53
CA MET A 328 -24.48 -23.34 11.64
C MET A 328 -24.54 -24.79 12.18
N GLU A 329 -25.72 -25.40 12.20
CA GLU A 329 -25.86 -26.83 12.56
C GLU A 329 -25.27 -27.76 11.49
N LYS A 330 -25.20 -27.33 10.23
CA LYS A 330 -24.54 -28.09 9.15
C LYS A 330 -23.03 -27.97 9.18
N LEU A 331 -22.49 -26.88 9.75
CA LEU A 331 -21.06 -26.73 10.02
C LEU A 331 -20.59 -27.69 11.11
N ARG A 332 -21.45 -27.93 12.12
CA ARG A 332 -21.19 -28.86 13.23
C ARG A 332 -21.08 -30.29 12.66
N GLY A 333 -19.86 -30.83 12.69
CA GLY A 333 -19.52 -32.14 12.11
C GLY A 333 -18.51 -32.07 10.95
N ILE A 334 -18.37 -30.90 10.32
CA ILE A 334 -17.33 -30.61 9.31
C ILE A 334 -16.23 -29.73 9.93
N TYR A 335 -16.63 -28.78 10.77
CA TYR A 335 -15.76 -27.84 11.48
C TYR A 335 -15.80 -28.07 12.98
N SER A 336 -14.68 -27.78 13.66
CA SER A 336 -14.65 -27.75 15.11
C SER A 336 -15.42 -26.53 15.63
N GLU A 337 -15.93 -26.61 16.86
CA GLU A 337 -16.61 -25.47 17.49
C GLU A 337 -15.64 -24.28 17.67
N ILE A 338 -14.35 -24.56 17.89
CA ILE A 338 -13.28 -23.56 17.94
C ILE A 338 -13.16 -22.83 16.59
N ALA A 339 -13.10 -23.56 15.48
CA ALA A 339 -12.99 -22.94 14.15
C ALA A 339 -14.17 -21.98 13.89
N ILE A 340 -15.39 -22.44 14.20
CA ILE A 340 -16.60 -21.64 14.06
C ILE A 340 -16.56 -20.39 14.95
N GLU A 341 -16.15 -20.52 16.21
CA GLU A 341 -16.05 -19.39 17.13
C GLU A 341 -15.02 -18.34 16.70
N VAL A 342 -13.86 -18.78 16.20
CA VAL A 342 -12.81 -17.88 15.70
C VAL A 342 -13.31 -17.10 14.49
N ALA A 343 -13.89 -17.79 13.49
CA ALA A 343 -14.46 -17.15 12.31
C ALA A 343 -15.56 -16.12 12.70
N LEU A 344 -16.44 -16.47 13.64
CA LEU A 344 -17.47 -15.54 14.14
C LEU A 344 -16.91 -14.29 14.81
N ARG A 345 -15.72 -14.35 15.42
CA ARG A 345 -15.06 -13.17 16.03
C ARG A 345 -14.36 -12.30 15.00
N MET A 346 -13.96 -12.87 13.87
CA MET A 346 -13.28 -12.14 12.80
C MET A 346 -14.25 -11.37 11.90
N TYR A 347 -15.48 -11.87 11.73
CA TYR A 347 -16.47 -11.34 10.79
C TYR A 347 -17.75 -10.78 11.44
N ARG A 348 -17.74 -10.54 12.75
CA ARG A 348 -18.74 -9.73 13.48
C ARG A 348 -18.14 -8.40 13.88
#